data_AF-A0A7C1K458-F1
#
_entry.id   AF-A0A7C1K458-F1
#
_cell.length_a   1.000
_cell.length_b   1.000
_cell.length_c   1.000
_cell.angle_alpha   90.00
_cell.angle_beta   90.00
_cell.angle_gamma   90.00
#
_symmetry.space_group_name_H-M   'P 1'
#
loop_
_entity.id
_entity.type
_entity.pdbx_description
1 polymer ?
#
loop_
_entity_poly.entity_id
_entity_poly.type
_entity_poly.pdbx_seq_one_letter_code
_entity_poly.pdbx_strand_id
1 'polypeptide(L)'
;MQTCGQTIGQAGCALTSTAMVFKYYGAANKNPGQLNTCLGNYACPIYWGTAASSCSENKASWIGSWSFSYSKLQSMLSADRPPIVKLAKGGSTHFVVVTSGSGTSPSNYSINDPWDGASKKLSDYTDNGWTLDSIREFARR
;
A
#
# COMPACT_ATOMS: atom_id res chain seq x y z
N MET A 1 8.99 -10.59 8.15
CA MET A 1 9.15 -9.20 8.60
C MET A 1 10.29 -9.21 9.58
N GLN A 2 11.39 -8.52 9.26
CA GLN A 2 12.48 -8.34 10.24
C GLN A 2 11.89 -7.75 11.53
N THR A 3 12.51 -8.08 12.67
CA THR A 3 12.15 -7.70 14.06
C THR A 3 10.83 -8.18 14.65
N CYS A 4 9.79 -8.55 13.88
CA CYS A 4 8.51 -9.01 14.43
C CYS A 4 8.30 -10.54 14.44
N GLY A 5 9.23 -11.32 13.88
CA GLY A 5 9.11 -12.79 13.83
C GLY A 5 7.95 -13.33 12.96
N GLN A 6 7.19 -12.46 12.31
CA GLN A 6 6.09 -12.83 11.41
C GLN A 6 6.56 -12.95 9.96
N THR A 7 5.92 -13.80 9.16
CA THR A 7 6.23 -13.86 7.72
C THR A 7 5.75 -12.58 7.00
N ILE A 8 6.33 -12.29 5.83
CA ILE A 8 5.80 -11.21 4.96
C ILE A 8 4.34 -11.50 4.57
N GLY A 9 3.95 -12.77 4.45
CA GLY A 9 2.55 -13.14 4.21
C GLY A 9 1.61 -12.82 5.38
N GLN A 10 2.09 -12.82 6.63
CA GLN A 10 1.27 -12.60 7.82
C GLN A 10 1.15 -11.12 8.23
N ALA A 11 2.17 -10.30 7.98
CA ALA A 11 2.18 -8.89 8.41
C ALA A 11 2.82 -7.93 7.39
N GLY A 12 3.23 -8.44 6.24
CA GLY A 12 3.90 -7.68 5.20
C GLY A 12 2.97 -7.09 4.14
N CYS A 13 1.65 -7.10 4.31
CA CYS A 13 0.73 -6.49 3.33
C CYS A 13 1.07 -5.00 3.08
N ALA A 14 1.42 -4.25 4.13
CA ALA A 14 1.91 -2.88 4.03
C ALA A 14 3.24 -2.78 3.27
N LEU A 15 4.17 -3.71 3.55
CA LEU A 15 5.49 -3.74 2.94
C LEU A 15 5.43 -4.13 1.46
N THR A 16 4.71 -5.19 1.13
CA THR A 16 4.47 -5.64 -0.24
C THR A 16 3.74 -4.58 -1.05
N SER A 17 2.72 -3.94 -0.47
CA SER A 17 2.05 -2.79 -1.11
C SER A 17 3.01 -1.65 -1.41
N THR A 18 3.90 -1.32 -0.46
CA THR A 18 4.92 -0.29 -0.67
C THR A 18 5.90 -0.67 -1.78
N ALA A 19 6.34 -1.92 -1.83
CA ALA A 19 7.21 -2.42 -2.89
C ALA A 19 6.53 -2.32 -4.28
N MET A 20 5.24 -2.63 -4.38
CA MET A 20 4.47 -2.46 -5.62
C MET A 20 4.43 -0.99 -6.08
N VAL A 21 4.20 -0.05 -5.16
CA VAL A 21 4.20 1.40 -5.47
C VAL A 21 5.59 1.87 -5.92
N PHE A 22 6.66 1.45 -5.25
CA PHE A 22 8.02 1.84 -5.65
C PHE A 22 8.39 1.28 -7.01
N LYS A 23 7.99 0.04 -7.31
CA LYS A 23 8.17 -0.55 -8.63
C LYS A 23 7.42 0.24 -9.70
N TYR A 24 6.19 0.68 -9.42
CA TYR A 24 5.43 1.56 -10.32
C TYR A 24 6.15 2.90 -10.60
N TYR A 25 6.84 3.47 -9.60
CA TYR A 25 7.67 4.67 -9.78
C TYR A 25 9.04 4.41 -10.43
N GLY A 26 9.37 3.16 -10.76
CA GLY A 26 10.59 2.79 -11.47
C GLY A 26 11.74 2.33 -10.58
N ALA A 27 11.49 1.97 -9.31
CA ALA A 27 12.46 1.26 -8.49
C ALA A 27 12.53 -0.20 -8.96
N ALA A 28 13.43 -0.47 -9.90
CA ALA A 28 13.51 -1.75 -10.61
C ALA A 28 13.82 -2.94 -9.67
N ASN A 29 14.49 -2.69 -8.54
CA ASN A 29 15.00 -3.72 -7.63
C ASN A 29 14.30 -3.71 -6.26
N LYS A 30 12.98 -3.45 -6.24
CA LYS A 30 12.16 -3.55 -5.02
C LYS A 30 11.08 -4.60 -5.12
N ASN A 31 11.46 -5.82 -4.77
CA ASN A 31 10.51 -6.83 -4.29
C ASN A 31 10.35 -6.75 -2.75
N PRO A 32 9.33 -7.40 -2.17
CA PRO A 32 9.08 -7.34 -0.73
C PRO A 32 10.25 -7.84 0.12
N GLY A 33 10.97 -8.88 -0.31
CA GLY A 33 12.15 -9.37 0.41
C GLY A 33 13.25 -8.32 0.50
N GLN A 34 13.56 -7.65 -0.62
CA GLN A 34 14.57 -6.61 -0.69
C GLN A 34 14.18 -5.35 0.09
N LEU A 35 12.91 -4.94 0.04
CA LEU A 35 12.42 -3.81 0.83
C LEU A 35 12.48 -4.11 2.33
N ASN A 36 12.11 -5.33 2.73
CA ASN A 36 12.23 -5.79 4.12
C ASN A 36 13.69 -5.77 4.59
N THR A 37 14.63 -6.29 3.80
CA THR A 37 16.06 -6.25 4.14
C THR A 37 16.61 -4.83 4.20
N CYS A 38 16.20 -3.94 3.28
CA CYS A 38 16.63 -2.55 3.29
C CYS A 38 16.14 -1.79 4.52
N LEU A 39 14.88 -2.04 4.93
CA LEU A 39 14.28 -1.39 6.07
C LEU A 39 14.82 -1.89 7.41
N GLY A 40 15.33 -3.12 7.50
CA GLY A 40 15.90 -3.58 8.78
C GLY A 40 14.82 -3.62 9.87
N ASN A 41 15.17 -3.00 11.00
CA ASN A 41 14.26 -2.80 12.14
C ASN A 41 13.07 -1.89 11.82
N TYR A 42 13.11 -1.15 10.71
CA TYR A 42 12.04 -0.28 10.26
C TYR A 42 11.00 -0.99 9.37
N ALA A 43 11.15 -2.30 9.17
CA ALA A 43 10.23 -3.10 8.37
C ALA A 43 8.94 -3.45 9.14
N CYS A 44 8.95 -3.40 10.48
CA CYS A 44 7.83 -3.81 11.30
C CYS A 44 7.67 -2.99 12.61
N PRO A 45 6.61 -2.16 12.73
CA PRO A 45 5.74 -1.70 11.63
C PRO A 45 6.56 -0.93 10.59
N ILE A 46 6.09 -0.91 9.34
CA ILE A 46 6.81 -0.20 8.27
C ILE A 46 6.86 1.31 8.56
N TYR A 47 8.06 1.88 8.59
CA TYR A 47 8.23 3.33 8.57
C TYR A 47 8.20 3.85 7.14
N TRP A 48 7.04 4.33 6.71
CA TRP A 48 6.78 4.80 5.35
C TRP A 48 7.76 5.89 4.87
N GLY A 49 8.11 6.83 5.75
CA GLY A 49 9.09 7.89 5.46
C GLY A 49 10.46 7.31 5.13
N THR A 50 10.98 6.42 5.98
CA THR A 50 12.26 5.72 5.76
C THR A 50 12.21 4.84 4.51
N ALA A 51 11.09 4.17 4.26
CA ALA A 51 10.90 3.36 3.06
C ALA A 51 11.07 4.22 1.79
N ALA A 52 10.41 5.38 1.73
CA ALA A 52 10.57 6.30 0.60
C ALA A 52 11.97 6.90 0.52
N SER A 53 12.50 7.45 1.61
CA SER A 53 13.75 8.20 1.56
C SER A 53 14.98 7.34 1.32
N SER A 54 15.01 6.13 1.89
CA SER A 54 16.22 5.29 1.96
C SER A 54 16.11 4.02 1.13
N CYS A 55 14.89 3.54 0.86
CA CYS A 55 14.67 2.24 0.24
C CYS A 55 13.88 2.28 -1.08
N SER A 56 13.55 3.46 -1.60
CA SER A 56 12.86 3.61 -2.89
C SER A 56 13.79 3.87 -4.08
N GLU A 57 15.11 3.81 -3.89
CA GLU A 57 16.10 4.16 -4.94
C GLU A 57 15.93 5.60 -5.44
N ASN A 58 15.59 6.53 -4.53
CA ASN A 58 15.25 7.92 -4.84
C ASN A 58 14.10 8.09 -5.84
N LYS A 59 13.20 7.10 -5.98
CA LYS A 59 12.05 7.15 -6.90
C LYS A 59 10.74 7.58 -6.25
N ALA A 60 10.65 7.49 -4.92
CA ALA A 60 9.44 7.82 -4.17
C ALA A 60 9.74 8.86 -3.09
N SER A 61 8.77 9.74 -2.86
CA SER A 61 8.72 10.66 -1.73
C SER A 61 7.50 10.34 -0.87
N TRP A 62 7.68 10.30 0.44
CA TRP A 62 6.57 10.15 1.38
C TRP A 62 5.81 11.47 1.51
N ILE A 63 4.49 11.45 1.29
CA ILE A 63 3.63 12.63 1.47
C ILE A 63 2.94 12.59 2.82
N GLY A 64 2.30 11.47 3.15
CA GLY A 64 1.57 11.36 4.41
C GLY A 64 0.55 10.24 4.48
N SER A 65 -0.16 10.23 5.61
CA SER A 65 -1.29 9.35 5.87
C SER A 65 -2.55 10.18 6.02
N TRP A 66 -3.64 9.74 5.41
CA TRP A 66 -4.92 10.46 5.39
C TRP A 66 -6.04 9.53 5.83
N SER A 67 -7.11 10.07 6.41
CA SER A 67 -8.35 9.33 6.59
C SER A 67 -8.90 8.90 5.23
N PHE A 68 -9.58 7.76 5.16
CA PHE A 68 -10.13 7.30 3.90
C PHE A 68 -11.21 8.27 3.39
N SER A 69 -11.07 8.70 2.14
CA SER A 69 -12.13 9.36 1.39
C SER A 69 -12.01 9.07 -0.09
N TYR A 70 -13.15 8.86 -0.76
CA TYR A 70 -13.18 8.65 -2.20
C TYR A 70 -12.64 9.85 -2.98
N SER A 71 -12.84 11.07 -2.48
CA SER A 71 -12.28 12.28 -3.11
C SER A 71 -10.75 12.29 -3.06
N LYS A 72 -10.14 11.93 -1.93
CA LYS A 72 -8.68 11.83 -1.80
C LYS A 72 -8.12 10.72 -2.66
N LEU A 73 -8.77 9.56 -2.65
CA LEU A 73 -8.37 8.42 -3.47
C LEU A 73 -8.35 8.78 -4.96
N GLN A 74 -9.42 9.41 -5.46
CA GLN A 74 -9.51 9.88 -6.85
C GLN A 74 -8.45 10.94 -7.16
N SER A 75 -8.24 11.91 -6.25
CA SER A 75 -7.19 12.94 -6.41
C SER A 75 -5.80 12.33 -6.56
N MET A 76 -5.50 11.27 -5.80
CA MET A 76 -4.22 10.57 -5.91
C MET A 76 -4.10 9.79 -7.22
N LEU A 77 -5.16 9.08 -7.61
CA LEU A 77 -5.20 8.35 -8.90
C LEU A 77 -5.05 9.31 -10.09
N SER A 78 -5.69 10.48 -10.06
CA SER A 78 -5.55 11.51 -11.10
C SER A 78 -4.16 12.17 -11.15
N ALA A 79 -3.37 12.02 -10.09
CA ALA A 79 -2.01 12.53 -10.01
C ALA A 79 -0.95 11.44 -10.31
N ASP A 80 -1.37 10.30 -10.86
CA ASP A 80 -0.54 9.10 -11.09
C ASP A 80 0.15 8.60 -9.81
N ARG A 81 -0.56 8.69 -8.67
CA ARG A 81 -0.10 8.22 -7.35
C ARG A 81 -0.94 7.06 -6.88
N PRO A 82 -0.49 5.80 -7.02
CA PRO A 82 -1.25 4.64 -6.54
C PRO A 82 -1.42 4.71 -5.02
N PRO A 83 -2.66 4.88 -4.50
CA PRO A 83 -2.92 4.93 -3.07
C PRO A 83 -2.77 3.55 -2.45
N ILE A 84 -2.16 3.48 -1.26
CA ILE A 84 -2.23 2.28 -0.42
C ILE A 84 -3.38 2.47 0.57
N VAL A 85 -4.42 1.66 0.46
CA VAL A 85 -5.59 1.72 1.34
C VAL A 85 -5.43 0.70 2.46
N LYS A 86 -5.60 1.16 3.69
CA LYS A 86 -5.74 0.32 4.88
C LYS A 86 -7.20 -0.08 5.03
N LEU A 87 -7.43 -1.38 5.07
CA LEU A 87 -8.68 -2.04 5.37
C LEU A 87 -8.65 -2.54 6.81
N ALA A 88 -9.76 -2.45 7.52
CA ALA A 88 -9.90 -2.95 8.88
C ALA A 88 -11.13 -3.87 8.98
N LYS A 89 -11.02 -4.95 9.77
CA LYS A 89 -12.12 -5.84 10.10
C LYS A 89 -11.90 -6.40 11.50
N GLY A 90 -12.61 -5.85 12.49
CA GLY A 90 -12.38 -6.17 13.90
C GLY A 90 -10.93 -5.87 14.30
N GLY A 91 -10.22 -6.87 14.84
CA GLY A 91 -8.80 -6.76 15.20
C GLY A 91 -7.83 -6.95 14.02
N SER A 92 -8.32 -7.26 12.82
CA SER A 92 -7.49 -7.53 11.64
C SER A 92 -7.35 -6.30 10.76
N THR A 93 -6.15 -6.10 10.21
CA THR A 93 -5.87 -5.03 9.24
C THR A 93 -5.25 -5.59 7.97
N HIS A 94 -5.63 -5.04 6.81
CA HIS A 94 -5.06 -5.38 5.52
C HIS A 94 -4.67 -4.11 4.76
N PHE A 95 -3.69 -4.21 3.88
CA PHE A 95 -3.27 -3.08 3.04
C PHE A 95 -3.30 -3.52 1.59
N VAL A 96 -3.89 -2.71 0.72
CA VAL A 96 -4.00 -2.99 -0.71
C VAL A 96 -3.60 -1.76 -1.52
N VAL A 97 -3.10 -1.95 -2.73
CA VAL A 97 -2.75 -0.83 -3.63
C VAL A 97 -3.89 -0.62 -4.60
N VAL A 98 -4.45 0.59 -4.66
CA VAL A 98 -5.45 0.93 -5.68
C VAL A 98 -4.73 1.35 -6.96
N THR A 99 -5.11 0.75 -8.08
CA THR A 99 -4.44 0.96 -9.38
C THR A 99 -5.27 1.83 -10.31
N SER A 100 -6.59 1.77 -10.22
CA SER A 100 -7.50 2.55 -11.06
C SER A 100 -8.91 2.60 -10.47
N GLY A 101 -9.69 3.63 -10.79
CA GLY A 101 -11.11 3.68 -10.49
C GLY A 101 -11.60 5.12 -10.26
N SER A 102 -12.92 5.28 -10.13
CA SER A 102 -13.56 6.58 -9.92
C SER A 102 -14.94 6.46 -9.30
N GLY A 103 -15.45 7.57 -8.75
CA GLY A 103 -16.75 7.65 -8.10
C GLY A 103 -16.72 7.31 -6.61
N THR A 104 -17.87 7.03 -6.03
CA THR A 104 -18.05 6.83 -4.57
C THR A 104 -18.36 5.40 -4.19
N SER A 105 -18.17 4.45 -5.11
CA SER A 105 -18.49 3.04 -4.92
C SER A 105 -17.21 2.20 -4.94
N PRO A 106 -17.01 1.26 -4.00
CA PRO A 106 -15.80 0.44 -3.94
C PRO A 106 -15.69 -0.52 -5.14
N SER A 107 -16.81 -0.93 -5.75
CA SER A 107 -16.83 -1.76 -6.96
C SER A 107 -16.18 -1.10 -8.19
N ASN A 108 -16.10 0.23 -8.20
CA ASN A 108 -15.46 0.96 -9.29
C ASN A 108 -13.93 0.98 -9.19
N TYR A 109 -13.36 0.55 -8.06
CA TYR A 109 -11.93 0.60 -7.81
C TYR A 109 -11.29 -0.77 -7.99
N SER A 110 -10.28 -0.83 -8.84
CA SER A 110 -9.40 -1.98 -9.02
C SER A 110 -8.21 -1.84 -8.09
N ILE A 111 -7.84 -2.95 -7.46
CA ILE A 111 -6.74 -3.04 -6.50
C ILE A 111 -5.79 -4.17 -6.88
N ASN A 112 -4.53 -4.03 -6.50
CA ASN A 112 -3.59 -5.14 -6.42
C ASN A 112 -3.46 -5.57 -4.96
N ASP A 113 -3.82 -6.82 -4.70
CA ASP A 113 -3.77 -7.42 -3.37
C ASP A 113 -2.37 -7.99 -3.11
N PRO A 114 -1.64 -7.54 -2.08
CA PRO A 114 -0.33 -8.09 -1.75
C PRO A 114 -0.36 -9.54 -1.24
N TRP A 115 -1.54 -10.10 -0.91
CA TRP A 115 -1.66 -11.47 -0.44
C TRP A 115 -1.31 -12.49 -1.53
N ASP A 116 -1.83 -12.30 -2.73
CA ASP A 116 -1.66 -13.20 -3.88
C ASP A 116 -1.11 -12.49 -5.13
N GLY A 117 -0.91 -11.17 -5.07
CA GLY A 117 -0.50 -10.36 -6.20
C GLY A 117 -1.60 -10.21 -7.26
N ALA A 118 -2.82 -10.67 -7.00
CA ALA A 118 -3.91 -10.63 -7.96
C ALA A 118 -4.56 -9.25 -8.01
N SER A 119 -5.04 -8.89 -9.21
CA SER A 119 -5.90 -7.73 -9.38
C SER A 119 -7.34 -8.08 -8.99
N LYS A 120 -7.87 -7.37 -7.99
CA LYS A 120 -9.20 -7.55 -7.40
C LYS A 120 -9.99 -6.26 -7.43
N LYS A 121 -11.25 -6.29 -6.99
CA LYS A 121 -12.03 -5.08 -6.73
C LYS A 121 -11.95 -4.71 -5.26
N LEU A 122 -12.04 -3.42 -4.97
CA LEU A 122 -12.13 -2.96 -3.59
C LEU A 122 -13.43 -3.47 -2.91
N SER A 123 -14.48 -3.70 -3.71
CA SER A 123 -15.72 -4.32 -3.24
C SER A 123 -15.54 -5.72 -2.69
N ASP A 124 -14.57 -6.50 -3.20
CA ASP A 124 -14.30 -7.86 -2.72
C ASP A 124 -13.97 -7.88 -1.22
N TYR A 125 -13.48 -6.77 -0.67
CA TYR A 125 -13.27 -6.59 0.76
C TYR A 125 -14.48 -5.98 1.46
N THR A 126 -15.06 -4.91 0.93
CA THR A 126 -16.18 -4.23 1.60
C THR A 126 -17.40 -5.13 1.72
N ASP A 127 -17.67 -5.97 0.72
CA ASP A 127 -18.79 -6.91 0.69
C ASP A 127 -18.57 -8.04 1.72
N ASN A 128 -17.32 -8.31 2.07
CA ASN A 128 -16.92 -9.23 3.14
C ASN A 128 -16.83 -8.56 4.52
N GLY A 129 -17.36 -7.34 4.68
CA GLY A 129 -17.43 -6.63 5.95
C GLY A 129 -16.13 -5.95 6.39
N TRP A 130 -15.20 -5.70 5.47
CA TRP A 130 -14.04 -4.86 5.74
C TRP A 130 -14.41 -3.38 5.57
N THR A 131 -13.87 -2.54 6.44
CA THR A 131 -14.04 -1.09 6.38
C THR A 131 -12.79 -0.42 5.82
N LEU A 132 -13.00 0.67 5.08
CA LEU A 132 -11.94 1.49 4.51
C LEU A 132 -11.51 2.51 5.56
N ASP A 133 -10.33 2.34 6.14
CA ASP A 133 -9.89 3.08 7.34
C ASP A 133 -9.06 4.32 6.96
N SER A 134 -7.96 4.13 6.25
CA SER A 134 -7.02 5.22 5.95
C SER A 134 -6.19 4.96 4.68
N ILE A 135 -5.59 6.01 4.12
CA ILE A 135 -4.84 5.98 2.85
C ILE A 135 -3.40 6.44 3.07
N ARG A 136 -2.43 5.77 2.47
CA ARG A 136 -1.02 6.18 2.45
C ARG A 136 -0.64 6.71 1.08
N GLU A 137 -0.01 7.87 1.08
CA GLU A 137 0.37 8.59 -0.13
C GLU A 137 1.88 8.67 -0.29
N PHE A 138 2.33 8.17 -1.43
CA PHE A 138 3.65 8.42 -1.96
C PHE A 138 3.51 9.23 -3.25
N ALA A 139 4.49 10.08 -3.53
CA ALA A 139 4.63 10.75 -4.82
C ALA A 139 5.87 10.22 -5.54
N ARG A 140 5.82 10.18 -6.86
CA ARG A 140 7.01 9.94 -7.69
C ARG A 140 8.01 11.10 -7.53
N ARG A 141 9.29 10.77 -7.54
CA ARG A 141 10.41 11.71 -7.53
C ARG A 141 11.14 11.73 -8.88
#